data_AF-T0XX48-F1
#
_entry.id   AF-T0XX48-F1
#
_cell.length_a   1.000
_cell.length_b   1.000
_cell.length_c   1.000
_cell.angle_alpha   90.00
_cell.angle_beta   90.00
_cell.angle_gamma   90.00
#
_symmetry.space_group_name_H-M   'P 1'
#
loop_
_entity.id
_entity.type
_entity.pdbx_description
1 polymer ?
#
loop_
_entity_poly.entity_id
_entity_poly.type
_entity_poly.pdbx_seq_one_letter_code
_entity_poly.pdbx_strand_id
1 'polypeptide(L)'
;ATAKAGLDEIRFHPPEEIWNVMDKSIFKDRIKWSKDNGMVVGIEVPSLSGREKETRELVDFARRMDVEFINLNELEFSETNFENLLGKNYKIKSDYESGAKGSQNLAIKMVREHPDFAVHYCSSAFKDGVQLKNRLKRRAKNAARPIDVITKDGTIIKGIVEGPNIYEIREELIKFGVDPEDIHINPVRKRVEIPPWIIEDLKGNLEYDFYEIEEYPTWDAIEVERVKI
;
A
#
# COMPACT_ATOMS: atom_id res chain seq x y z
N ALA A 1 11.75 -21.39 -24.16
CA ALA A 1 11.04 -20.12 -24.42
C ALA A 1 9.93 -20.00 -23.40
N THR A 2 9.84 -18.87 -22.70
CA THR A 2 8.96 -18.60 -21.55
C THR A 2 7.47 -18.88 -21.85
N ALA A 3 7.04 -18.74 -23.11
CA ALA A 3 5.69 -19.13 -23.57
C ALA A 3 5.37 -20.62 -23.36
N LYS A 4 6.36 -21.52 -23.49
CA LYS A 4 6.19 -22.97 -23.21
C LYS A 4 6.02 -23.29 -21.72
N ALA A 5 6.20 -22.30 -20.83
CA ALA A 5 6.01 -22.45 -19.38
C ALA A 5 4.61 -22.01 -18.91
N GLY A 6 3.67 -21.71 -19.82
CA GLY A 6 2.28 -21.35 -19.47
C GLY A 6 2.08 -19.88 -19.09
N LEU A 7 2.84 -18.96 -19.70
CA LEU A 7 2.62 -17.52 -19.51
C LEU A 7 1.52 -17.05 -20.47
N ASP A 8 0.34 -16.74 -19.92
CA ASP A 8 -0.86 -16.38 -20.69
C ASP A 8 -0.93 -14.89 -21.06
N GLU A 9 -0.27 -14.01 -20.29
CA GLU A 9 -0.28 -12.55 -20.47
C GLU A 9 1.13 -11.95 -20.29
N ILE A 10 1.46 -10.93 -21.09
CA ILE A 10 2.66 -10.11 -20.91
C ILE A 10 2.33 -8.62 -21.03
N ARG A 11 2.92 -7.81 -20.15
CA ARG A 11 2.79 -6.35 -20.17
C ARG A 11 4.12 -5.69 -20.47
N PHE A 12 4.14 -4.83 -21.48
CA PHE A 12 5.33 -4.07 -21.85
C PHE A 12 5.32 -2.68 -21.24
N HIS A 13 6.49 -2.23 -20.80
CA HIS A 13 6.71 -0.90 -20.20
C HIS A 13 7.69 -0.10 -21.06
N PRO A 14 7.29 0.39 -22.25
CA PRO A 14 8.18 1.19 -23.09
C PRO A 14 8.52 2.53 -22.41
N PRO A 15 9.80 2.96 -22.45
CA PRO A 15 10.22 4.23 -21.87
C PRO A 15 9.54 5.42 -22.57
N GLU A 16 9.31 6.52 -21.84
CA GLU A 16 8.50 7.63 -22.34
C GLU A 16 9.09 8.35 -23.56
N GLU A 17 10.40 8.24 -23.77
CA GLU A 17 11.13 8.87 -24.87
C GLU A 17 10.82 8.24 -26.24
N ILE A 18 10.26 7.03 -26.27
CA ILE A 18 10.05 6.29 -27.52
C ILE A 18 8.58 6.14 -27.91
N TRP A 19 7.63 6.65 -27.13
CA TRP A 19 6.19 6.48 -27.38
C TRP A 19 5.76 6.95 -28.77
N ASN A 20 6.39 8.00 -29.30
CA ASN A 20 6.14 8.54 -30.63
C ASN A 20 6.82 7.78 -31.78
N VAL A 21 7.75 6.87 -31.47
CA VAL A 21 8.55 6.10 -32.45
C VAL A 21 8.51 4.59 -32.18
N MET A 22 7.47 4.12 -31.50
CA MET A 22 7.27 2.71 -31.15
C MET A 22 7.40 1.78 -32.36
N ASP A 23 6.96 2.24 -33.54
CA ASP A 23 7.05 1.52 -34.81
C ASP A 23 8.47 1.14 -35.24
N LYS A 24 9.49 1.84 -34.72
CA LYS A 24 10.91 1.61 -34.99
C LYS A 24 11.64 1.02 -33.78
N SER A 25 10.91 0.72 -32.70
CA SER A 25 11.48 0.24 -31.46
C SER A 25 11.51 -1.28 -31.39
N ILE A 26 12.37 -1.82 -30.52
CA ILE A 26 12.40 -3.26 -30.23
C ILE A 26 11.06 -3.78 -29.65
N PHE A 27 10.21 -2.90 -29.11
CA PHE A 27 8.92 -3.29 -28.54
C PHE A 27 7.96 -3.78 -29.62
N LYS A 28 8.04 -3.25 -30.85
CA LYS A 28 7.23 -3.74 -31.96
C LYS A 28 7.48 -5.22 -32.23
N ASP A 29 8.75 -5.60 -32.34
CA ASP A 29 9.14 -6.99 -32.61
C ASP A 29 8.78 -7.90 -31.44
N ARG A 30 8.95 -7.43 -30.19
CA ARG A 30 8.60 -8.19 -28.98
C ARG A 30 7.09 -8.38 -28.81
N ILE A 31 6.30 -7.35 -29.08
CA ILE A 31 4.84 -7.41 -29.06
C ILE A 31 4.38 -8.42 -30.10
N LYS A 32 4.85 -8.29 -31.34
CA LYS A 32 4.51 -9.22 -32.42
C LYS A 32 4.87 -10.65 -32.05
N TRP A 33 6.09 -10.88 -31.57
CA TRP A 33 6.53 -12.21 -31.15
C TRP A 33 5.64 -12.80 -30.05
N SER A 34 5.25 -12.00 -29.05
CA SER A 34 4.41 -12.47 -27.93
C SER A 34 3.03 -12.90 -28.43
N LYS A 35 2.43 -12.10 -29.32
CA LYS A 35 1.15 -12.41 -29.95
C LYS A 35 1.22 -13.63 -30.86
N ASP A 36 2.27 -13.75 -31.67
CA ASP A 36 2.52 -14.93 -32.53
C ASP A 36 2.69 -16.23 -31.70
N ASN A 37 3.01 -16.11 -30.40
CA ASN A 37 3.07 -17.21 -29.44
C ASN A 37 1.79 -17.38 -28.60
N GLY A 38 0.70 -16.68 -28.95
CA GLY A 38 -0.62 -16.85 -28.34
C GLY A 38 -0.82 -16.14 -27.00
N MET A 39 0.06 -15.21 -26.62
CA MET A 39 -0.03 -14.47 -25.36
C MET A 39 -0.96 -13.26 -25.51
N VAL A 40 -1.73 -12.95 -24.47
CA VAL A 40 -2.39 -11.64 -24.31
C VAL A 40 -1.32 -10.59 -24.06
N VAL A 41 -1.34 -9.48 -24.80
CA VAL A 41 -0.35 -8.41 -24.69
C VAL A 41 -1.01 -7.13 -24.20
N GLY A 42 -0.46 -6.59 -23.11
CA GLY A 42 -0.78 -5.25 -22.62
C GLY A 42 0.41 -4.31 -22.74
N ILE A 43 0.14 -3.01 -22.70
CA ILE A 43 1.16 -1.98 -22.43
C ILE A 43 0.80 -1.29 -21.12
N GLU A 44 1.78 -1.06 -20.26
CA GLU A 44 1.58 -0.40 -18.97
C GLU A 44 2.59 0.72 -18.78
N VAL A 45 2.09 1.95 -18.69
CA VAL A 45 2.91 3.16 -18.64
C VAL A 45 2.33 4.19 -17.65
N PRO A 46 3.15 5.10 -17.10
CA PRO A 46 2.63 6.21 -16.31
C PRO A 46 1.85 7.19 -17.19
N SER A 47 0.83 7.84 -16.62
CA SER A 47 0.12 8.96 -17.24
C SER A 47 0.89 10.25 -16.96
N LEU A 48 1.62 10.74 -17.95
CA LEU A 48 2.56 11.85 -17.81
C LEU A 48 1.93 13.18 -18.25
N SER A 49 1.54 14.03 -17.30
CA SER A 49 0.97 15.35 -17.58
C SER A 49 1.93 16.19 -18.44
N GLY A 50 1.51 16.55 -19.65
CA GLY A 50 2.35 17.28 -20.62
C GLY A 50 2.83 16.45 -21.81
N ARG A 51 2.62 15.13 -21.80
CA ARG A 51 2.93 14.22 -22.91
C ARG A 51 1.68 13.69 -23.61
N GLU A 52 0.67 14.55 -23.77
CA GLU A 52 -0.61 14.13 -24.36
C GLU A 52 -0.45 13.59 -25.78
N LYS A 53 0.37 14.25 -26.59
CA LYS A 53 0.61 13.86 -27.97
C LYS A 53 1.26 12.48 -28.05
N GLU A 54 2.33 12.28 -27.27
CA GLU A 54 3.07 11.02 -27.22
C GLU A 54 2.21 9.89 -26.66
N THR A 55 1.38 10.18 -25.66
CA THR A 55 0.44 9.20 -25.10
C THR A 55 -0.59 8.77 -26.14
N ARG A 56 -1.12 9.71 -26.94
CA ARG A 56 -2.04 9.39 -28.04
C ARG A 56 -1.35 8.56 -29.12
N GLU A 57 -0.13 8.91 -29.51
CA GLU A 57 0.64 8.14 -30.48
C GLU A 57 0.94 6.71 -30.00
N LEU A 58 1.16 6.51 -28.69
CA LEU A 58 1.28 5.19 -28.08
C LEU A 58 -0.03 4.39 -28.17
N VAL A 59 -1.18 5.03 -27.90
CA VAL A 59 -2.50 4.39 -28.04
C VAL A 59 -2.77 4.00 -29.49
N ASP A 60 -2.47 4.88 -30.45
CA ASP A 60 -2.60 4.60 -31.87
C ASP A 60 -1.70 3.45 -32.31
N PHE A 61 -0.46 3.40 -31.81
CA PHE A 61 0.45 2.28 -32.05
C PHE A 61 -0.11 0.96 -31.51
N ALA A 62 -0.61 0.95 -30.27
CA ALA A 62 -1.18 -0.24 -29.65
C ALA A 62 -2.38 -0.76 -30.43
N ARG A 63 -3.28 0.14 -30.86
CA ARG A 63 -4.40 -0.17 -31.77
C ARG A 63 -3.92 -0.80 -33.07
N ARG A 64 -2.93 -0.22 -33.75
CA ARG A 64 -2.40 -0.76 -35.02
C ARG A 64 -1.78 -2.14 -34.87
N MET A 65 -1.23 -2.46 -33.70
CA MET A 65 -0.62 -3.74 -33.38
C MET A 65 -1.63 -4.75 -32.77
N ASP A 66 -2.92 -4.37 -32.71
CA ASP A 66 -4.01 -5.12 -32.07
C ASP A 66 -3.72 -5.49 -30.59
N VAL A 67 -2.90 -4.72 -29.87
CA VAL A 67 -2.62 -4.96 -28.43
C VAL A 67 -3.92 -4.96 -27.64
N GLU A 68 -4.09 -5.86 -26.68
CA GLU A 68 -5.38 -6.09 -26.04
C GLU A 68 -5.80 -4.94 -25.11
N PHE A 69 -4.85 -4.27 -24.46
CA PHE A 69 -5.15 -3.10 -23.62
C PHE A 69 -3.93 -2.20 -23.35
N ILE A 70 -4.19 -0.96 -22.92
CA ILE A 70 -3.21 -0.07 -22.30
C ILE A 70 -3.64 0.30 -20.89
N ASN A 71 -2.76 0.12 -19.91
CA ASN A 71 -2.90 0.64 -18.56
C ASN A 71 -2.14 1.95 -18.41
N LEU A 72 -2.86 3.04 -18.14
CA LEU A 72 -2.33 4.34 -17.76
C LEU A 72 -2.37 4.47 -16.24
N ASN A 73 -1.21 4.35 -15.60
CA ASN A 73 -1.07 4.51 -14.15
C ASN A 73 -0.97 5.98 -13.77
N GLU A 74 -1.72 6.44 -12.78
CA GLU A 74 -1.50 7.78 -12.21
C GLU A 74 -0.06 7.89 -11.70
N LEU A 75 0.63 8.96 -12.11
CA LEU A 75 2.00 9.21 -11.69
C LEU A 75 2.01 9.64 -10.23
N GLU A 76 2.85 9.00 -9.42
CA GLU A 76 2.96 9.23 -7.97
C GLU A 76 4.33 9.80 -7.58
N PHE A 77 4.31 10.79 -6.72
CA PHE A 77 5.46 11.23 -5.94
C PHE A 77 5.70 10.27 -4.77
N SER A 78 6.93 9.80 -4.65
CA SER A 78 7.44 9.02 -3.54
C SER A 78 8.79 9.62 -3.11
N GLU A 79 9.25 9.32 -1.90
CA GLU A 79 10.54 9.82 -1.39
C GLU A 79 11.69 9.57 -2.39
N THR A 80 11.71 8.39 -3.01
CA THR A 80 12.78 7.99 -3.94
C THR A 80 12.74 8.68 -5.30
N ASN A 81 11.58 9.19 -5.74
CA ASN A 81 11.42 9.81 -7.06
C ASN A 81 11.14 11.32 -7.00
N PHE A 82 10.99 11.88 -5.78
CA PHE A 82 10.53 13.24 -5.54
C PHE A 82 11.37 14.29 -6.27
N GLU A 83 12.69 14.27 -6.05
CA GLU A 83 13.62 15.23 -6.65
C GLU A 83 13.65 15.11 -8.19
N ASN A 84 13.60 13.89 -8.72
CA ASN A 84 13.58 13.63 -10.16
C ASN A 84 12.30 14.18 -10.81
N LEU A 85 11.14 13.92 -10.21
CA LEU A 85 9.86 14.41 -10.72
C LEU A 85 9.76 15.94 -10.65
N LEU A 86 10.26 16.57 -9.59
CA LEU A 86 10.38 18.03 -9.52
C LEU A 86 11.34 18.58 -10.60
N GLY A 87 12.48 17.93 -10.82
CA GLY A 87 13.43 18.29 -11.87
C GLY A 87 12.83 18.19 -13.28
N LYS A 88 11.84 17.30 -13.47
CA LYS A 88 11.04 17.16 -14.70
C LYS A 88 9.83 18.12 -14.76
N ASN A 89 9.72 19.08 -13.84
CA ASN A 89 8.63 20.07 -13.71
C ASN A 89 7.23 19.50 -13.43
N TYR A 90 7.14 18.27 -12.91
CA TYR A 90 5.87 17.76 -12.40
C TYR A 90 5.52 18.46 -11.09
N LYS A 91 4.21 18.59 -10.81
CA LYS A 91 3.69 19.21 -9.59
C LYS A 91 2.87 18.20 -8.83
N ILE A 92 2.96 18.22 -7.50
CA ILE A 92 2.10 17.42 -6.63
C ILE A 92 0.66 17.94 -6.76
N LYS A 93 -0.32 17.04 -6.72
CA LYS A 93 -1.74 17.37 -6.86
C LYS A 93 -2.30 18.04 -5.61
N SER A 94 -1.97 17.54 -4.42
CA SER A 94 -2.26 18.17 -3.13
C SER A 94 -1.33 17.61 -2.04
N ASP A 95 -1.23 18.29 -0.89
CA ASP A 95 -0.38 17.84 0.23
C ASP A 95 -0.80 16.49 0.84
N TYR A 96 -2.01 16.02 0.53
CA TYR A 96 -2.58 14.76 1.02
C TYR A 96 -2.62 13.65 -0.04
N GLU A 97 -2.41 13.98 -1.33
CA GLU A 97 -2.43 13.02 -2.43
C GLU A 97 -1.05 12.96 -3.09
N SER A 98 -0.44 11.78 -3.09
CA SER A 98 0.84 11.48 -3.75
C SER A 98 0.80 11.65 -5.28
N GLY A 99 -0.39 11.82 -5.89
CA GLY A 99 -0.55 11.95 -7.34
C GLY A 99 0.07 13.22 -7.94
N ALA A 100 0.57 13.12 -9.17
CA ALA A 100 1.04 14.26 -9.96
C ALA A 100 -0.13 15.00 -10.63
N LYS A 101 -0.14 16.33 -10.51
CA LYS A 101 -1.16 17.23 -11.05
C LYS A 101 -1.32 17.01 -12.56
N GLY A 102 -2.55 16.71 -12.98
CA GLY A 102 -2.89 16.52 -14.39
C GLY A 102 -2.69 15.09 -14.91
N SER A 103 -2.07 14.20 -14.14
CA SER A 103 -1.91 12.78 -14.51
C SER A 103 -3.25 12.07 -14.66
N GLN A 104 -4.14 12.20 -13.66
CA GLN A 104 -5.51 11.69 -13.72
C GLN A 104 -6.29 12.25 -14.93
N ASN A 105 -6.22 13.56 -15.17
CA ASN A 105 -6.96 14.20 -16.25
C ASN A 105 -6.53 13.68 -17.63
N LEU A 106 -5.22 13.49 -17.85
CA LEU A 106 -4.72 12.91 -19.09
C LEU A 106 -5.21 11.48 -19.28
N ALA A 107 -5.13 10.64 -18.25
CA ALA A 107 -5.57 9.24 -18.34
C ALA A 107 -7.07 9.16 -18.67
N ILE A 108 -7.91 9.90 -17.95
CA ILE A 108 -9.36 9.97 -18.21
C ILE A 108 -9.64 10.49 -19.63
N LYS A 109 -8.87 11.48 -20.10
CA LYS A 109 -9.00 11.98 -21.48
C LYS A 109 -8.71 10.89 -22.50
N MET A 110 -7.63 10.12 -22.33
CA MET A 110 -7.30 9.02 -23.24
C MET A 110 -8.37 7.91 -23.23
N VAL A 111 -8.92 7.57 -22.06
CA VAL A 111 -10.04 6.62 -21.94
C VAL A 111 -11.26 7.10 -22.73
N ARG A 112 -11.60 8.39 -22.64
CA ARG A 112 -12.77 8.96 -23.33
C ARG A 112 -12.57 9.13 -24.84
N GLU A 113 -11.36 9.44 -25.29
CA GLU A 113 -11.06 9.65 -26.71
C GLU A 113 -10.98 8.33 -27.50
N HIS A 114 -10.84 7.19 -26.84
CA HIS A 114 -10.67 5.88 -27.48
C HIS A 114 -11.70 4.85 -26.99
N PRO A 115 -13.02 5.08 -27.19
CA PRO A 115 -14.07 4.19 -26.67
C PRO A 115 -14.02 2.76 -27.24
N ASP A 116 -13.46 2.61 -28.44
CA ASP A 116 -13.36 1.32 -29.14
C ASP A 116 -12.06 0.55 -28.84
N PHE A 117 -11.25 1.04 -27.88
CA PHE A 117 -9.99 0.41 -27.50
C PHE A 117 -9.85 0.39 -25.97
N ALA A 118 -9.36 -0.72 -25.41
CA ALA A 118 -9.28 -0.90 -23.97
C ALA A 118 -8.13 -0.06 -23.37
N VAL A 119 -8.43 1.21 -23.06
CA VAL A 119 -7.58 2.06 -22.22
C VAL A 119 -8.12 2.02 -20.80
N HIS A 120 -7.27 1.65 -19.85
CA HIS A 120 -7.59 1.60 -18.43
C HIS A 120 -6.82 2.67 -17.68
N TYR A 121 -7.50 3.31 -16.72
CA TYR A 121 -6.87 4.24 -15.79
C TYR A 121 -6.77 3.58 -14.41
N CYS A 122 -5.55 3.54 -13.87
CA CYS A 122 -5.26 3.04 -12.53
C CYS A 122 -4.91 4.22 -11.61
N SER A 123 -5.83 4.60 -10.72
CA SER A 123 -5.62 5.72 -9.79
C SER A 123 -4.60 5.42 -8.70
N SER A 124 -3.85 6.45 -8.28
CA SER A 124 -2.83 6.36 -7.23
C SER A 124 -3.39 6.36 -5.82
N ALA A 125 -4.32 7.28 -5.54
CA ALA A 125 -4.96 7.42 -4.23
C ALA A 125 -5.64 6.12 -3.76
N PHE A 126 -6.11 5.30 -4.71
CA PHE A 126 -6.70 3.99 -4.43
C PHE A 126 -5.66 2.94 -4.01
N LYS A 127 -4.40 3.05 -4.47
CA LYS A 127 -3.32 2.12 -4.15
C LYS A 127 -2.78 2.38 -2.75
N ASP A 128 -2.53 3.62 -2.36
CA ASP A 128 -1.87 3.92 -1.08
C ASP A 128 -2.71 3.55 0.15
N GLY A 129 -3.96 4.01 0.23
CA GLY A 129 -4.81 3.76 1.40
C GLY A 129 -5.24 2.30 1.53
N VAL A 130 -5.71 1.69 0.44
CA VAL A 130 -6.25 0.32 0.47
C VAL A 130 -5.13 -0.71 0.57
N GLN A 131 -4.01 -0.55 -0.14
CA GLN A 131 -2.91 -1.53 -0.06
C GLN A 131 -2.18 -1.45 1.28
N LEU A 132 -1.95 -0.25 1.83
CA LEU A 132 -1.39 -0.10 3.17
C LEU A 132 -2.31 -0.75 4.20
N LYS A 133 -3.60 -0.39 4.21
CA LYS A 133 -4.59 -0.97 5.12
C LYS A 133 -4.65 -2.50 5.02
N ASN A 134 -4.68 -3.05 3.81
CA ASN A 134 -4.68 -4.51 3.60
C ASN A 134 -3.37 -5.18 4.04
N ARG A 135 -2.24 -4.49 3.92
CA ARG A 135 -0.94 -4.96 4.43
C ARG A 135 -0.91 -4.93 5.95
N LEU A 136 -1.38 -3.86 6.58
CA LEU A 136 -1.50 -3.74 8.03
C LEU A 136 -2.42 -4.83 8.58
N LYS A 137 -3.61 -5.02 8.01
CA LYS A 137 -4.53 -6.12 8.39
C LYS A 137 -3.89 -7.50 8.35
N ARG A 138 -3.15 -7.82 7.28
CA ARG A 138 -2.45 -9.11 7.17
C ARG A 138 -1.36 -9.25 8.23
N ARG A 139 -0.61 -8.19 8.49
CA ARG A 139 0.41 -8.19 9.56
C ARG A 139 -0.21 -8.32 10.93
N ALA A 140 -1.27 -7.58 11.23
CA ALA A 140 -1.99 -7.65 12.49
C ALA A 140 -2.48 -9.06 12.77
N LYS A 141 -3.05 -9.76 11.77
CA LYS A 141 -3.46 -11.17 11.91
C LYS A 141 -2.32 -12.12 12.28
N ASN A 142 -1.08 -11.80 11.89
CA ASN A 142 0.10 -12.62 12.19
C ASN A 142 0.83 -12.17 13.46
N ALA A 143 0.71 -10.90 13.84
CA ALA A 143 1.45 -10.28 14.94
C ALA A 143 0.65 -10.22 16.25
N ALA A 144 -0.69 -10.13 16.16
CA ALA A 144 -1.57 -10.08 17.32
C ALA A 144 -1.56 -11.41 18.06
N ARG A 145 -1.48 -11.33 19.39
CA ARG A 145 -1.66 -12.43 20.32
C ARG A 145 -3.16 -12.63 20.62
N PRO A 146 -3.54 -13.75 21.28
CA PRO A 146 -4.92 -13.98 21.69
C PRO A 146 -5.53 -12.86 22.55
N ILE A 147 -4.69 -12.14 23.30
CA ILE A 147 -5.08 -11.02 24.17
C ILE A 147 -5.22 -9.67 23.46
N ASP A 148 -4.77 -9.57 22.21
CA ASP A 148 -4.71 -8.31 21.48
C ASP A 148 -5.97 -8.09 20.63
N VAL A 149 -6.42 -6.83 20.47
CA VAL A 149 -7.60 -6.50 19.63
C VAL A 149 -7.15 -5.88 18.30
N ILE A 150 -7.50 -6.49 17.18
CA ILE A 150 -7.20 -5.95 15.84
C ILE A 150 -8.29 -4.97 15.41
N THR A 151 -7.91 -3.74 15.05
CA THR A 151 -8.86 -2.72 14.59
C THR A 151 -9.29 -2.94 13.14
N LYS A 152 -10.33 -2.20 12.72
CA LYS A 152 -10.79 -2.15 11.31
C LYS A 152 -9.73 -1.63 10.34
N ASP A 153 -8.73 -0.90 10.84
CA ASP A 153 -7.66 -0.28 10.05
C ASP A 153 -6.37 -1.11 10.05
N GLY A 154 -6.35 -2.21 10.82
CA GLY A 154 -5.25 -3.17 10.87
C GLY A 154 -4.14 -2.78 11.85
N THR A 155 -4.43 -1.92 12.81
CA THR A 155 -3.63 -1.66 14.02
C THR A 155 -4.03 -2.61 15.14
N ILE A 156 -3.25 -2.60 16.23
CA ILE A 156 -3.44 -3.49 17.38
C ILE A 156 -3.68 -2.64 18.63
N ILE A 157 -4.79 -2.87 19.31
CA ILE A 157 -5.11 -2.29 20.61
C ILE A 157 -4.65 -3.25 21.71
N LYS A 158 -3.99 -2.69 22.75
CA LYS A 158 -3.49 -3.41 23.92
C LYS A 158 -3.84 -2.66 25.19
N GLY A 159 -4.06 -3.40 26.28
CA GLY A 159 -3.97 -2.83 27.62
C GLY A 159 -2.54 -2.86 28.11
N ILE A 160 -2.08 -1.76 28.69
CA ILE A 160 -0.77 -1.69 29.33
C ILE A 160 -0.88 -1.19 30.76
N VAL A 161 -0.04 -1.76 31.60
CA VAL A 161 0.15 -1.36 32.99
C VAL A 161 1.60 -0.93 33.16
N GLU A 162 1.78 0.28 33.65
CA GLU A 162 3.09 0.84 33.96
C GLU A 162 3.26 1.03 35.46
N GLY A 163 4.49 0.84 35.91
CA GLY A 163 4.87 1.03 37.29
C GLY A 163 6.34 0.68 37.51
N PRO A 164 6.83 0.80 38.76
CA PRO A 164 8.25 0.73 39.05
C PRO A 164 8.85 -0.66 38.79
N ASN A 165 8.07 -1.73 38.96
CA ASN A 165 8.53 -3.10 38.79
C ASN A 165 7.51 -3.96 38.03
N ILE A 166 7.84 -4.31 36.79
CA ILE A 166 7.00 -5.14 35.90
C ILE A 166 6.74 -6.56 36.43
N TYR A 167 7.61 -7.09 37.30
CA TYR A 167 7.40 -8.41 37.91
C TYR A 167 6.42 -8.34 39.10
N GLU A 168 6.50 -7.28 39.90
CA GLU A 168 5.55 -7.04 41.00
C GLU A 168 4.14 -6.82 40.44
N ILE A 169 4.01 -5.99 39.39
CA ILE A 169 2.75 -5.78 38.68
C ILE A 169 2.14 -7.12 38.24
N ARG A 170 2.95 -7.99 37.62
CA ARG A 170 2.47 -9.31 37.17
C ARG A 170 1.93 -10.14 38.33
N GLU A 171 2.66 -10.23 39.45
CA GLU A 171 2.22 -11.01 40.61
C GLU A 171 0.95 -10.44 41.25
N GLU A 172 0.78 -9.12 41.26
CA GLU A 172 -0.43 -8.47 41.75
C GLU A 172 -1.64 -8.70 40.84
N LEU A 173 -1.45 -8.64 39.52
CA LEU A 173 -2.50 -8.99 38.55
C LEU A 173 -2.95 -10.46 38.71
N ILE A 174 -2.02 -11.39 38.92
CA ILE A 174 -2.35 -12.80 39.18
C ILE A 174 -3.15 -12.96 40.48
N LYS A 175 -2.74 -12.28 41.56
CA LYS A 175 -3.47 -12.30 42.84
C LYS A 175 -4.88 -11.72 42.71
N PHE A 176 -5.05 -10.73 41.83
CA PHE A 176 -6.34 -10.14 41.53
C PHE A 176 -7.24 -11.05 40.69
N GLY A 177 -6.68 -12.07 40.05
CA GLY A 177 -7.42 -13.09 39.30
C GLY A 177 -7.27 -12.99 37.79
N VAL A 178 -6.31 -12.22 37.27
CA VAL A 178 -5.98 -12.23 35.85
C VAL A 178 -5.20 -13.51 35.53
N ASP A 179 -5.60 -14.22 34.48
CA ASP A 179 -4.94 -15.46 34.08
C ASP A 179 -3.47 -15.19 33.69
N PRO A 180 -2.50 -15.99 34.20
CA PRO A 180 -1.09 -15.78 33.88
C PRO A 180 -0.75 -15.85 32.39
N GLU A 181 -1.57 -16.56 31.59
CA GLU A 181 -1.42 -16.65 30.12
C GLU A 181 -1.77 -15.33 29.42
N ASP A 182 -2.61 -14.50 30.06
CA ASP A 182 -3.04 -13.21 29.53
C ASP A 182 -2.10 -12.05 29.92
N ILE A 183 -1.12 -12.31 30.79
CA ILE A 183 -0.18 -11.30 31.27
C ILE A 183 1.16 -11.43 30.56
N HIS A 184 1.54 -10.41 29.80
CA HIS A 184 2.81 -10.38 29.08
C HIS A 184 3.74 -9.28 29.57
N ILE A 185 4.95 -9.64 30.02
CA ILE A 185 5.96 -8.67 30.41
C ILE A 185 6.75 -8.20 29.18
N ASN A 186 6.78 -6.90 28.93
CA ASN A 186 7.62 -6.28 27.92
C ASN A 186 8.80 -5.54 28.59
N PRO A 187 9.97 -6.17 28.73
CA PRO A 187 11.10 -5.58 29.45
C PRO A 187 11.77 -4.44 28.67
N VAL A 188 11.68 -4.45 27.34
CA VAL A 188 12.25 -3.40 26.47
C VAL A 188 11.49 -2.08 26.68
N ARG A 189 10.16 -2.16 26.73
CA ARG A 189 9.28 -1.00 26.96
C ARG A 189 8.96 -0.75 28.43
N LYS A 190 9.47 -1.59 29.35
CA LYS A 190 9.25 -1.51 30.80
C LYS A 190 7.77 -1.43 31.20
N ARG A 191 6.95 -2.24 30.55
CA ARG A 191 5.49 -2.29 30.78
C ARG A 191 4.99 -3.72 30.85
N VAL A 192 3.85 -3.93 31.47
CA VAL A 192 3.09 -5.18 31.40
C VAL A 192 1.94 -4.99 30.41
N GLU A 193 1.74 -5.94 29.51
CA GLU A 193 0.69 -5.94 28.50
C GLU A 193 -0.37 -6.97 28.88
N ILE A 194 -1.63 -6.56 28.83
CA ILE A 194 -2.82 -7.32 29.24
C ILE A 194 -3.94 -7.13 28.20
N PRO A 195 -5.01 -7.96 28.23
CA PRO A 195 -6.15 -7.73 27.37
C PRO A 195 -6.76 -6.33 27.60
N PRO A 196 -7.09 -5.56 26.55
CA PRO A 196 -7.61 -4.21 26.73
C PRO A 196 -8.98 -4.20 27.44
N TRP A 197 -9.80 -5.23 27.24
CA TRP A 197 -11.15 -5.31 27.82
C TRP A 197 -11.17 -5.54 29.34
N ILE A 198 -10.07 -5.94 29.97
CA ILE A 198 -10.01 -6.12 31.43
C ILE A 198 -9.49 -4.88 32.17
N ILE A 199 -9.02 -3.85 31.46
CA ILE A 199 -8.41 -2.67 32.08
C ILE A 199 -9.41 -1.97 33.02
N GLU A 200 -10.66 -1.83 32.59
CA GLU A 200 -11.70 -1.14 33.36
C GLU A 200 -12.01 -1.85 34.70
N ASP A 201 -11.96 -3.18 34.73
CA ASP A 201 -12.20 -3.98 35.93
C ASP A 201 -11.04 -3.89 36.94
N LEU A 202 -9.82 -3.72 36.44
CA LEU A 202 -8.60 -3.59 37.25
C LEU A 202 -8.46 -2.17 37.82
N LYS A 203 -8.96 -1.17 37.09
CA LYS A 203 -8.88 0.23 37.48
C LYS A 203 -9.61 0.47 38.80
N GLY A 204 -8.92 1.14 39.73
CA GLY A 204 -9.46 1.49 41.06
C GLY A 204 -9.27 0.41 42.12
N ASN A 205 -8.82 -0.79 41.74
CA ASN A 205 -8.46 -1.86 42.66
C ASN A 205 -6.94 -1.99 42.86
N LEU A 206 -6.16 -1.54 41.87
CA LEU A 206 -4.70 -1.53 41.91
C LEU A 206 -4.17 -0.11 41.72
N GLU A 207 -3.15 0.26 42.49
CA GLU A 207 -2.50 1.58 42.42
C GLU A 207 -1.41 1.62 41.32
N TYR A 208 -1.81 1.33 40.08
CA TYR A 208 -0.95 1.46 38.89
C TYR A 208 -1.54 2.37 37.84
N ASP A 209 -0.69 2.81 36.91
CA ASP A 209 -1.13 3.55 35.75
C ASP A 209 -1.53 2.58 34.64
N PHE A 210 -2.82 2.59 34.30
CA PHE A 210 -3.38 1.80 33.21
C PHE A 210 -3.59 2.66 31.96
N TYR A 211 -3.26 2.09 30.81
CA TYR A 211 -3.51 2.73 29.52
C TYR A 211 -4.05 1.73 28.52
N GLU A 212 -4.96 2.21 27.67
CA GLU A 212 -5.23 1.59 26.39
C GLU A 212 -4.35 2.25 25.33
N ILE A 213 -3.66 1.46 24.53
CA ILE A 213 -2.82 1.95 23.45
C ILE A 213 -3.20 1.30 22.13
N GLU A 214 -3.04 2.05 21.04
CA GLU A 214 -3.13 1.55 19.67
C GLU A 214 -1.74 1.61 19.02
N GLU A 215 -1.27 0.50 18.46
CA GLU A 215 0.05 0.40 17.82
C GLU A 215 -0.03 -0.17 16.41
N TYR A 216 0.92 0.20 15.55
CA TYR A 216 1.09 -0.48 14.26
C TYR A 216 1.57 -1.93 14.44
N PRO A 217 1.12 -2.89 13.60
CA PRO A 217 1.55 -4.29 13.61
C PRO A 217 2.91 -4.44 12.89
N THR A 218 3.87 -3.62 13.27
CA THR A 218 5.22 -3.55 12.73
C THR A 218 6.22 -3.89 13.82
N TRP A 219 7.47 -4.19 13.45
CA TRP A 219 8.49 -4.61 14.41
C TRP A 219 8.81 -3.52 15.46
N ASP A 220 8.77 -2.27 15.04
CA ASP A 220 8.95 -1.08 15.89
C ASP A 220 7.72 -0.72 16.72
N ALA A 221 6.55 -1.31 16.42
CA ALA A 221 5.29 -1.15 17.14
C ALA A 221 5.01 0.32 17.51
N ILE A 222 5.06 1.21 16.51
CA ILE A 222 4.86 2.64 16.69
C ILE A 222 3.46 2.87 17.29
N GLU A 223 3.42 3.61 18.40
CA GLU A 223 2.20 4.01 19.08
C GLU A 223 1.48 5.09 18.26
N VAL A 224 0.22 4.85 17.96
CA VAL A 224 -0.69 5.71 17.21
C VAL A 224 -1.49 6.56 18.17
N GLU A 225 -2.02 5.92 19.21
CA GLU A 225 -2.86 6.55 20.22
C GLU A 225 -2.58 5.94 21.59
N ARG A 226 -2.74 6.75 22.63
CA ARG A 226 -2.62 6.35 24.03
C ARG A 226 -3.64 7.09 24.87
N VAL A 227 -4.45 6.33 25.56
CA VAL A 227 -5.49 6.83 26.46
C VAL A 227 -5.21 6.29 27.84
N LYS A 228 -5.02 7.20 28.80
CA LYS A 228 -4.97 6.82 30.21
C LYS A 228 -6.39 6.48 30.64
N ILE A 229 -6.58 5.26 31.13
CA ILE A 229 -7.90 4.77 31.56
C ILE A 229 -8.07 5.12 33.02
#